data_AF-K7EYW4-F1
#
_entry.id   AF-K7EYW4-F1
#
_cell.length_a   1.000
_cell.length_b   1.000
_cell.length_c   1.000
_cell.angle_alpha   90.00
_cell.angle_beta   90.00
_cell.angle_gamma   90.00
#
_symmetry.space_group_name_H-M   'P 1'
#
loop_
_entity.id
_entity.type
_entity.pdbx_description
1 polymer ?
#
loop_
_entity_poly.entity_id
_entity_poly.type
_entity_poly.pdbx_seq_one_letter_code
_entity_poly.pdbx_strand_id
1 'polypeptide(L)'
;MGRIAWDANMKGKGVQDSWQYFKEALLKAQKETILTRSKRGKHGRRPDWLTGEILGELKHKKEAYKKWKLGQMTRERFKYIARECRGLIKKAKVQMEWRLAKAVKDNKKGFYRHVNKKVVIREGVRPLLDEGGNLVTDDVGKAEVLDAFFASVFTDKVGSQINALSDARWDEDGQPMVGKEQVRNYLEKLNVHKSMGPDLMHPRVLRELANVIEEPL
;
A
#
# COMPACT_ATOMS: atom_id res chain seq x y z
N MET A 1 -5.56 -11.48 23.92
CA MET A 1 -4.13 -11.77 23.79
C MET A 1 -3.50 -11.38 25.11
N GLY A 2 -2.99 -12.35 25.88
CA GLY A 2 -2.40 -12.08 27.20
C GLY A 2 -1.19 -11.16 27.08
N ARG A 3 -0.94 -10.32 28.09
CA ARG A 3 0.27 -9.49 28.17
C ARG A 3 1.49 -10.39 28.01
N ILE A 4 2.25 -10.21 26.94
CA ILE A 4 3.53 -10.86 26.78
C ILE A 4 4.46 -10.21 27.81
N ALA A 5 5.08 -11.00 28.68
CA ALA A 5 6.02 -10.49 29.67
C ALA A 5 7.35 -10.15 28.98
N TRP A 6 7.35 -9.04 28.24
CA TRP A 6 8.50 -8.59 27.45
C TRP A 6 9.75 -8.42 28.32
N ASP A 7 9.60 -7.75 29.47
CA ASP A 7 10.69 -7.50 30.42
C ASP A 7 11.35 -8.81 30.89
N ALA A 8 10.55 -9.82 31.24
CA ALA A 8 11.08 -11.11 31.69
C ALA A 8 11.80 -11.87 30.57
N ASN A 9 11.30 -11.77 29.33
CA ASN A 9 11.83 -12.49 28.18
C ASN A 9 13.06 -11.81 27.54
N MET A 10 13.27 -10.53 27.83
CA MET A 10 14.38 -9.71 27.34
C MET A 10 15.46 -9.46 28.41
N LYS A 11 15.18 -9.76 29.68
CA LYS A 11 16.15 -9.58 30.78
C LYS A 11 17.45 -10.34 30.52
N GLY A 12 18.57 -9.62 30.53
CA GLY A 12 19.91 -10.18 30.36
C GLY A 12 20.31 -10.49 28.90
N LYS A 13 19.47 -10.17 27.92
CA LYS A 13 19.81 -10.25 26.49
C LYS A 13 20.43 -8.95 26.00
N GLY A 14 21.30 -9.06 25.00
CA GLY A 14 21.78 -7.87 24.27
C GLY A 14 20.63 -7.17 23.53
N VAL A 15 20.85 -5.92 23.15
CA VAL A 15 19.87 -5.10 22.39
C VAL A 15 19.45 -5.82 21.10
N GLN A 16 20.42 -6.41 20.38
CA GLN A 16 20.17 -7.12 19.13
C GLN A 16 19.34 -8.39 19.32
N ASP A 17 19.64 -9.18 20.36
CA ASP A 17 18.91 -10.41 20.67
C ASP A 17 17.48 -10.13 21.12
N SER A 18 17.29 -9.04 21.87
CA SER A 18 15.98 -8.55 22.30
C SER A 18 15.14 -8.10 21.12
N TRP A 19 15.73 -7.34 20.19
CA TRP A 19 15.07 -6.92 18.94
C TRP A 19 14.68 -8.13 18.07
N GLN A 20 15.60 -9.09 17.91
CA GLN A 20 15.33 -10.29 17.12
C GLN A 20 14.20 -11.11 17.72
N TYR A 21 14.18 -11.27 19.05
CA TYR A 21 13.09 -11.94 19.77
C TYR A 21 11.74 -11.23 19.55
N PHE A 22 11.70 -9.90 19.69
CA PHE A 22 10.51 -9.10 19.43
C PHE A 22 9.99 -9.32 18.01
N LYS A 23 10.88 -9.19 17.02
CA LYS A 23 10.56 -9.35 15.60
C LYS A 23 10.00 -10.73 15.30
N GLU A 24 10.61 -11.78 15.82
CA GLU A 24 10.16 -13.16 15.63
C GLU A 24 8.78 -13.42 16.25
N ALA A 25 8.56 -12.95 17.48
CA ALA A 25 7.27 -13.07 18.16
C ALA A 25 6.16 -12.38 17.36
N LEU A 26 6.41 -11.17 16.87
CA LEU A 26 5.46 -10.41 16.09
C LEU A 26 5.17 -11.06 14.72
N LEU A 27 6.22 -11.52 14.01
CA LEU A 27 6.06 -12.19 12.72
C LEU A 27 5.33 -13.54 12.87
N LYS A 28 5.56 -14.27 13.96
CA LYS A 28 4.83 -15.50 14.28
C LYS A 28 3.35 -15.21 14.47
N ALA A 29 3.00 -14.24 15.32
CA ALA A 29 1.62 -13.82 15.53
C ALA A 29 0.94 -13.34 14.23
N GLN A 30 1.68 -12.60 13.38
CA GLN A 30 1.19 -12.15 12.08
C GLN A 30 0.84 -13.33 11.16
N LYS A 31 1.69 -14.37 11.11
CA LYS A 31 1.44 -15.58 10.31
C LYS A 31 0.24 -16.38 10.79
N GLU A 32 0.07 -16.50 12.10
CA GLU A 32 -1.05 -17.26 12.71
C GLU A 32 -2.39 -16.53 12.53
N THR A 33 -2.39 -15.19 12.62
CA THR A 33 -3.62 -14.39 12.60
C THR A 33 -4.07 -14.03 11.19
N ILE A 34 -3.14 -13.74 10.28
CA ILE A 34 -3.47 -13.32 8.92
C ILE A 34 -3.51 -14.55 8.00
N LEU A 35 -4.71 -15.00 7.67
CA LEU A 35 -4.92 -16.01 6.64
C LEU A 35 -4.37 -15.50 5.30
N THR A 36 -3.21 -16.02 4.90
CA THR A 36 -2.60 -15.70 3.62
C THR A 36 -3.17 -16.60 2.54
N ARG A 37 -3.99 -16.02 1.65
CA ARG A 37 -4.44 -16.74 0.46
C ARG A 37 -3.37 -16.59 -0.62
N SER A 38 -2.78 -17.71 -1.05
CA SER A 38 -1.96 -17.72 -2.26
C SER A 38 -2.80 -17.18 -3.42
N LYS A 39 -2.31 -16.13 -4.08
CA LYS A 39 -2.97 -15.58 -5.26
C LYS A 39 -2.85 -16.64 -6.37
N ARG A 40 -3.92 -17.42 -6.58
CA ARG A 40 -4.08 -18.21 -7.81
C ARG A 40 -3.86 -17.28 -9.00
N GLY A 41 -3.17 -17.79 -10.03
CA GLY A 41 -2.62 -17.01 -11.14
C GLY A 41 -3.60 -16.04 -11.81
N LYS A 42 -3.05 -15.13 -12.63
CA LYS A 42 -3.75 -14.01 -13.28
C LYS A 42 -4.96 -14.47 -14.13
N HIS A 43 -6.10 -14.77 -13.53
CA HIS A 43 -7.36 -14.59 -14.23
C HIS A 43 -7.43 -13.11 -14.61
N GLY A 44 -7.70 -12.81 -15.89
CA GLY A 44 -7.75 -11.45 -16.42
C GLY A 44 -8.44 -10.52 -15.42
N ARG A 45 -7.73 -9.46 -15.02
CA ARG A 45 -8.17 -8.58 -13.92
C ARG A 45 -9.56 -8.06 -14.22
N ARG A 46 -10.58 -8.60 -13.54
CA ARG A 46 -11.94 -8.07 -13.63
C ARG A 46 -11.89 -6.60 -13.18
N PRO A 47 -12.53 -5.68 -13.92
CA PRO A 47 -12.63 -4.30 -13.48
C PRO A 47 -13.35 -4.20 -12.14
N ASP A 48 -12.94 -3.28 -11.29
CA ASP A 48 -13.47 -3.15 -9.92
C ASP A 48 -14.95 -2.72 -9.90
N TRP A 49 -15.49 -2.20 -11.01
CA TRP A 49 -16.92 -1.89 -11.18
C TRP A 49 -17.78 -3.10 -11.56
N LEU A 50 -17.19 -4.26 -11.87
CA LEU A 50 -17.92 -5.43 -12.38
C LEU A 50 -18.47 -6.31 -11.24
N THR A 51 -19.71 -6.07 -10.85
CA THR A 51 -20.46 -6.87 -9.87
C THR A 51 -21.17 -8.07 -10.53
N GLY A 52 -21.65 -9.02 -9.71
CA GLY A 52 -22.42 -10.18 -10.18
C GLY A 52 -23.70 -9.79 -10.92
N GLU A 53 -24.37 -8.73 -10.48
CA GLU A 53 -25.57 -8.17 -11.12
C GLU A 53 -25.27 -7.67 -12.53
N ILE A 54 -24.21 -6.87 -12.70
CA ILE A 54 -23.80 -6.35 -14.01
C ILE A 54 -23.38 -7.48 -14.95
N LEU A 55 -22.77 -8.54 -14.41
CA LEU A 55 -22.49 -9.75 -15.18
C LEU A 55 -23.77 -10.45 -15.65
N GLY A 56 -24.81 -10.50 -14.81
CA GLY A 56 -26.14 -10.97 -15.18
C GLY A 56 -26.71 -10.18 -16.35
N GLU A 57 -26.67 -8.85 -16.27
CA GLU A 57 -27.15 -7.95 -17.33
C GLU A 57 -26.36 -8.07 -18.64
N LEU A 58 -25.04 -8.25 -18.55
CA LEU A 58 -24.21 -8.52 -19.72
C LEU A 58 -24.57 -9.85 -20.40
N LYS A 59 -24.89 -10.90 -19.61
CA LYS A 59 -25.38 -12.17 -20.14
C LYS A 59 -26.76 -11.99 -20.77
N HIS A 60 -27.67 -11.30 -20.11
CA HIS A 60 -29.02 -11.03 -20.62
C HIS A 60 -28.96 -10.26 -21.96
N LYS A 61 -28.13 -9.22 -22.07
CA LYS A 61 -27.87 -8.51 -23.33
C LYS A 61 -27.30 -9.42 -24.42
N LYS A 62 -26.40 -10.34 -24.07
CA LYS A 62 -25.80 -11.31 -25.02
C LYS A 62 -26.83 -12.30 -25.54
N GLU A 63 -27.70 -12.82 -24.67
CA GLU A 63 -28.81 -13.69 -25.04
C GLU A 63 -29.85 -12.96 -25.89
N ALA A 64 -30.16 -11.71 -25.54
CA ALA A 64 -31.04 -10.85 -26.31
C ALA A 64 -30.52 -10.64 -27.74
N TYR A 65 -29.21 -10.43 -27.91
CA TYR A 65 -28.58 -10.35 -29.22
C TYR A 65 -28.74 -11.65 -30.03
N LYS A 66 -28.56 -12.82 -29.40
CA LYS A 66 -28.76 -14.13 -30.06
C LYS A 66 -30.21 -14.30 -30.53
N LYS A 67 -31.18 -14.00 -29.67
CA LYS A 67 -32.62 -14.08 -30.01
C LYS A 67 -33.00 -13.14 -31.15
N TRP A 68 -32.48 -11.91 -31.15
CA TRP A 68 -32.66 -10.98 -32.26
C TRP A 68 -32.06 -11.50 -33.57
N LYS A 69 -30.85 -12.07 -33.53
CA LYS A 69 -30.21 -12.69 -34.70
C LYS A 69 -30.99 -13.88 -35.27
N LEU A 70 -31.70 -14.61 -34.42
CA LEU A 70 -32.57 -15.73 -34.80
C LEU A 70 -34.00 -15.29 -35.23
N GLY A 71 -34.29 -13.98 -35.27
CA GLY A 71 -35.61 -13.46 -35.61
C GLY A 71 -36.67 -13.60 -34.52
N GLN A 72 -36.34 -14.19 -33.37
CA GLN A 72 -37.24 -14.42 -32.24
C GLN A 72 -37.53 -13.17 -31.39
N MET A 73 -36.85 -12.06 -31.68
CA MET A 73 -37.02 -10.80 -30.95
C MET A 73 -36.92 -9.61 -31.89
N THR A 74 -37.78 -8.62 -31.67
CA THR A 74 -37.75 -7.37 -32.42
C THR A 74 -36.46 -6.58 -32.13
N ARG A 75 -36.00 -5.84 -33.13
CA ARG A 75 -34.80 -4.98 -33.02
C ARG A 75 -34.93 -3.95 -31.90
N GLU A 76 -36.14 -3.44 -31.68
CA GLU A 76 -36.44 -2.43 -30.65
C GLU A 76 -36.25 -2.96 -29.24
N ARG A 77 -36.75 -4.18 -28.97
CA ARG A 77 -36.59 -4.82 -27.66
C ARG A 77 -35.12 -5.10 -27.34
N PHE A 78 -34.36 -5.55 -28.34
CA PHE A 78 -32.91 -5.68 -28.18
C PHE A 78 -32.22 -4.34 -27.91
N LYS A 79 -32.56 -3.28 -28.66
CA LYS A 79 -31.99 -1.93 -28.45
C LYS A 79 -32.28 -1.40 -27.04
N TYR A 80 -33.48 -1.65 -26.52
CA TYR A 80 -33.87 -1.30 -25.15
C TYR A 80 -32.97 -2.00 -24.13
N ILE A 81 -32.87 -3.33 -24.18
CA ILE A 81 -32.00 -4.13 -23.29
C ILE A 81 -30.55 -3.66 -23.38
N ALA A 82 -30.05 -3.39 -24.59
CA ALA A 82 -28.70 -2.90 -24.79
C ALA A 82 -28.47 -1.48 -24.26
N ARG A 83 -29.51 -0.64 -24.17
CA ARG A 83 -29.46 0.70 -23.57
C ARG A 83 -29.43 0.62 -22.05
N GLU A 84 -30.32 -0.18 -21.46
CA GLU A 84 -30.36 -0.40 -19.99
C GLU A 84 -29.03 -0.94 -19.47
N CYS A 85 -28.50 -1.99 -20.10
CA CYS A 85 -27.20 -2.56 -19.75
C CYS A 85 -26.07 -1.50 -19.84
N ARG A 86 -26.08 -0.64 -20.86
CA ARG A 86 -25.11 0.47 -20.97
C ARG A 86 -25.27 1.49 -19.84
N GLY A 87 -26.51 1.83 -19.49
CA GLY A 87 -26.82 2.74 -18.38
C GLY A 87 -26.30 2.22 -17.04
N LEU A 88 -26.52 0.94 -16.74
CA LEU A 88 -26.01 0.29 -15.53
C LEU A 88 -24.49 0.29 -15.47
N ILE A 89 -23.81 -0.04 -16.58
CA ILE A 89 -22.34 0.01 -16.65
C ILE A 89 -21.83 1.43 -16.39
N LYS A 90 -22.49 2.44 -16.96
CA LYS A 90 -22.10 3.84 -16.73
C LYS A 90 -22.26 4.22 -15.26
N LYS A 91 -23.40 3.90 -14.64
CA LYS A 91 -23.64 4.14 -13.20
C LYS A 91 -22.59 3.45 -12.33
N ALA A 92 -22.29 2.18 -12.60
CA ALA A 92 -21.32 1.40 -11.84
C ALA A 92 -19.89 1.96 -11.95
N LYS A 93 -19.48 2.40 -13.14
CA LYS A 93 -18.18 3.07 -13.34
C LYS A 93 -18.09 4.36 -12.54
N VAL A 94 -19.11 5.22 -12.62
CA VAL A 94 -19.16 6.48 -11.86
C VAL A 94 -19.14 6.22 -10.36
N GLN A 95 -19.92 5.24 -9.87
CA GLN A 95 -19.93 4.88 -8.45
C GLN A 95 -18.58 4.33 -7.97
N MET A 96 -17.88 3.57 -8.81
CA MET A 96 -16.51 3.12 -8.51
C MET A 96 -15.54 4.30 -8.41
N GLU A 97 -15.59 5.23 -9.37
CA GLU A 97 -14.74 6.44 -9.37
C GLU A 97 -15.04 7.35 -8.18
N TRP A 98 -16.32 7.53 -7.83
CA TRP A 98 -16.73 8.27 -6.63
C TRP A 98 -16.22 7.64 -5.34
N ARG A 99 -16.29 6.30 -5.21
CA ARG A 99 -15.71 5.57 -4.06
C ARG A 99 -14.20 5.78 -3.95
N LEU A 100 -13.49 5.78 -5.09
CA LEU A 100 -12.06 6.04 -5.13
C LEU A 100 -11.75 7.47 -4.68
N ALA A 101 -12.49 8.46 -5.19
CA ALA A 101 -12.32 9.87 -4.84
C ALA A 101 -12.56 10.12 -3.34
N LYS A 102 -13.63 9.56 -2.77
CA LYS A 102 -13.93 9.66 -1.34
C LYS A 102 -12.83 9.06 -0.47
N ALA A 103 -12.22 7.96 -0.92
CA ALA A 103 -11.18 7.26 -0.18
C ALA A 103 -9.76 7.85 -0.37
N VAL A 104 -9.57 8.90 -1.17
CA VAL A 104 -8.22 9.45 -1.46
C VAL A 104 -7.51 9.92 -0.20
N LYS A 105 -8.24 10.55 0.74
CA LYS A 105 -7.65 11.11 1.96
C LYS A 105 -6.95 10.04 2.80
N ASP A 106 -7.59 8.88 2.93
CA ASP A 106 -7.08 7.78 3.74
C ASP A 106 -6.20 6.82 2.92
N ASN A 107 -6.63 6.46 1.71
CA ASN A 107 -6.00 5.47 0.84
C ASN A 107 -5.70 6.04 -0.56
N LYS A 108 -4.68 6.88 -0.65
CA LYS A 108 -4.15 7.45 -1.90
C LYS A 108 -3.76 6.39 -2.93
N LYS A 109 -3.28 5.21 -2.49
CA LYS A 109 -2.80 4.14 -3.38
C LYS A 109 -3.89 3.60 -4.32
N GLY A 110 -5.14 3.52 -3.85
CA GLY A 110 -6.26 3.04 -4.68
C GLY A 110 -6.52 3.96 -5.87
N PHE A 111 -6.51 5.26 -5.62
CA PHE A 111 -6.71 6.30 -6.63
C PHE A 111 -5.57 6.34 -7.64
N TYR A 112 -4.31 6.45 -7.20
CA TYR A 112 -3.18 6.48 -8.12
C TYR A 112 -3.06 5.18 -8.93
N ARG A 113 -3.44 4.02 -8.36
CA ARG A 113 -3.54 2.77 -9.11
C ARG A 113 -4.58 2.85 -10.23
N HIS A 114 -5.72 3.50 -10.00
CA HIS A 114 -6.73 3.71 -11.03
C HIS A 114 -6.25 4.67 -12.12
N VAL A 115 -5.65 5.80 -11.74
CA VAL A 115 -5.07 6.79 -12.67
C VAL A 115 -3.98 6.14 -13.51
N ASN A 116 -3.00 5.48 -12.89
CA ASN A 116 -1.86 4.85 -13.58
C ASN A 116 -2.28 3.69 -14.51
N LYS A 117 -3.47 3.09 -14.32
CA LYS A 117 -4.04 2.11 -15.27
C LYS A 117 -4.62 2.78 -16.53
N LYS A 118 -5.08 4.03 -16.41
CA LYS A 118 -5.65 4.82 -17.52
C LYS A 118 -4.61 5.65 -18.26
N VAL A 119 -3.49 5.97 -17.61
CA VAL A 119 -2.33 6.61 -18.24
C VAL A 119 -1.76 5.65 -19.29
N VAL A 120 -1.98 5.97 -20.57
CA VAL A 120 -1.54 5.18 -21.73
C VAL A 120 -0.07 5.43 -22.03
N ILE A 121 0.35 6.69 -21.97
CA ILE A 121 1.74 7.11 -22.15
C ILE A 121 2.38 7.18 -20.77
N ARG A 122 3.34 6.31 -20.50
CA ARG A 122 4.20 6.44 -19.34
C ARG A 122 5.41 7.25 -19.79
N GLU A 123 5.43 8.54 -19.49
CA GLU A 123 6.64 9.32 -19.65
C GLU A 123 7.70 8.72 -18.71
N GLY A 124 8.77 8.19 -19.29
CA GLY A 124 9.94 7.76 -18.54
C GLY A 124 10.74 8.97 -18.04
N VAL A 125 11.73 8.72 -17.20
CA VAL A 125 12.70 9.75 -16.83
C VAL A 125 13.38 10.22 -18.12
N ARG A 126 13.31 11.53 -18.37
CA ARG A 126 14.00 12.16 -19.51
C ARG A 126 15.50 11.89 -19.42
N PRO A 127 16.24 11.98 -20.53
CA PRO A 127 17.68 11.82 -20.48
C PRO A 127 18.31 12.73 -19.43
N LEU A 128 19.22 12.17 -18.64
CA LEU A 128 19.93 12.87 -17.57
C LEU A 128 21.34 13.20 -18.03
N LEU A 129 22.00 14.15 -17.36
CA LEU A 129 23.42 14.41 -17.56
C LEU A 129 24.19 13.73 -16.44
N ASP A 130 25.25 13.00 -16.80
CA ASP A 130 26.22 12.50 -15.82
C ASP A 130 27.12 13.62 -15.30
N GLU A 131 27.97 13.31 -14.31
CA GLU A 131 28.98 14.24 -13.78
C GLU A 131 30.00 14.68 -14.85
N GLY A 132 30.17 13.89 -15.91
CA GLY A 132 31.01 14.18 -17.06
C GLY A 132 30.34 15.02 -18.16
N GLY A 133 29.07 15.42 -17.99
CA GLY A 133 28.30 16.18 -18.98
C GLY A 133 27.75 15.35 -20.16
N ASN A 134 27.82 14.02 -20.11
CA ASN A 134 27.27 13.14 -21.14
C ASN A 134 25.78 12.88 -20.94
N LEU A 135 25.06 12.74 -22.06
CA LEU A 135 23.62 12.46 -22.06
C LEU A 135 23.34 10.97 -21.84
N VAL A 136 22.80 10.65 -20.66
CA VAL A 136 22.43 9.30 -20.24
C VAL A 136 20.97 9.03 -20.59
N THR A 137 20.75 8.12 -21.54
CA THR A 137 19.42 7.77 -22.07
C THR A 137 18.93 6.41 -21.59
N ASP A 138 19.85 5.55 -21.13
CA ASP A 138 19.58 4.21 -20.64
C ASP A 138 19.09 4.22 -19.19
N ASP A 139 18.29 3.21 -18.82
CA ASP A 139 17.64 3.17 -17.51
C ASP A 139 18.63 2.85 -16.37
N VAL A 140 19.72 2.13 -16.65
CA VAL A 140 20.73 1.76 -15.65
C VAL A 140 21.58 2.97 -15.29
N GLY A 141 22.15 3.63 -16.30
CA GLY A 141 22.93 4.85 -16.11
C GLY A 141 22.11 5.96 -15.46
N LYS A 142 20.82 6.11 -15.83
CA LYS A 142 19.94 7.07 -15.13
C LYS A 142 19.79 6.76 -13.65
N ALA A 143 19.71 5.48 -13.28
CA ALA A 143 19.62 5.08 -11.89
C ALA A 143 20.92 5.39 -11.13
N GLU A 144 22.07 5.13 -11.75
CA GLU A 144 23.40 5.43 -11.19
C GLU A 144 23.60 6.94 -10.98
N VAL A 145 23.26 7.77 -11.96
CA VAL A 145 23.33 9.24 -11.83
C VAL A 145 22.44 9.75 -10.69
N LEU A 146 21.22 9.20 -10.57
CA LEU A 146 20.31 9.58 -9.48
C LEU A 146 20.78 9.09 -8.11
N ASP A 147 21.40 7.91 -8.03
CA ASP A 147 21.95 7.35 -6.78
C ASP A 147 23.17 8.15 -6.30
N ALA A 148 24.08 8.49 -7.21
CA ALA A 148 25.22 9.37 -6.93
C ALA A 148 24.76 10.75 -6.44
N PHE A 149 23.78 11.36 -7.12
CA PHE A 149 23.18 12.62 -6.68
C PHE A 149 22.54 12.49 -5.29
N PHE A 150 21.79 11.41 -5.05
CA PHE A 150 21.19 11.15 -3.75
C PHE A 150 22.26 11.07 -2.67
N ALA A 151 23.31 10.25 -2.85
CA ALA A 151 24.41 10.11 -1.89
C ALA A 151 25.08 11.47 -1.57
N SER A 152 25.34 12.29 -2.60
CA SER A 152 25.94 13.63 -2.46
C SER A 152 25.14 14.57 -1.56
N VAL A 153 23.80 14.50 -1.59
CA VAL A 153 22.94 15.34 -0.72
C VAL A 153 23.04 14.93 0.77
N PHE A 154 23.45 13.70 1.07
CA PHE A 154 23.54 13.19 2.45
C PHE A 154 24.94 13.27 3.06
N THR A 155 25.99 13.52 2.28
CA THR A 155 27.37 13.56 2.79
C THR A 155 27.71 14.83 3.59
N ASP A 156 26.95 15.93 3.44
CA ASP A 156 27.32 17.24 4.02
C ASP A 156 26.60 17.60 5.34
N LYS A 157 25.73 16.72 5.87
CA LYS A 157 24.82 17.06 7.01
C LYS A 157 24.83 16.09 8.17
N VAL A 158 25.86 15.25 8.32
CA VAL A 158 25.98 14.36 9.50
C VAL A 158 26.10 15.17 10.81
N GLY A 159 26.54 16.43 10.77
CA GLY A 159 26.64 17.28 11.96
C GLY A 159 25.34 17.98 12.41
N SER A 160 24.35 18.18 11.52
CA SER A 160 23.25 19.14 11.80
C SER A 160 21.91 18.49 12.18
N GLN A 161 21.70 17.21 11.88
CA GLN A 161 20.43 16.53 12.18
C GLN A 161 20.28 16.05 13.64
N ILE A 162 21.36 16.11 14.44
CA ILE A 162 21.31 15.79 15.87
C ILE A 162 20.49 16.85 16.66
N ASN A 163 20.29 18.05 16.10
CA ASN A 163 19.56 19.13 16.77
C ASN A 163 18.03 18.93 16.82
N ALA A 164 17.47 17.93 16.14
CA ALA A 164 16.05 17.59 16.24
C ALA A 164 15.71 16.67 17.44
N LEU A 165 16.72 16.21 18.18
CA LEU A 165 16.60 15.44 19.44
C LEU A 165 16.64 16.34 20.69
N SER A 166 16.35 17.63 20.55
CA SER A 166 16.37 18.58 21.68
C SER A 166 15.25 18.41 22.69
N ASP A 167 14.28 17.53 22.43
CA ASP A 167 13.17 17.20 23.34
C ASP A 167 13.32 15.80 23.99
N ALA A 168 14.43 15.09 23.73
CA ALA A 168 14.70 13.82 24.40
C ALA A 168 15.03 14.09 25.87
N ARG A 169 14.22 13.54 26.77
CA ARG A 169 14.60 13.40 28.18
C ARG A 169 15.66 12.31 28.24
N TRP A 170 16.81 12.63 28.79
CA TRP A 170 17.89 11.68 29.00
C TRP A 170 17.82 11.20 30.45
N ASP A 171 17.96 9.89 30.68
CA ASP A 171 18.12 9.35 32.04
C ASP A 171 19.48 9.74 32.62
N GLU A 172 19.68 9.52 33.92
CA GLU A 172 20.94 9.79 34.63
C GLU A 172 22.15 9.08 33.99
N ASP A 173 21.90 7.97 33.28
CA ASP A 173 22.89 7.18 32.51
C ASP A 173 23.12 7.69 31.07
N GLY A 174 22.50 8.80 30.67
CA GLY A 174 22.67 9.41 29.33
C GLY A 174 21.95 8.65 28.20
N GLN A 175 20.94 7.85 28.52
CA GLN A 175 20.11 7.15 27.53
C GLN A 175 18.82 7.94 27.24
N PRO A 176 18.36 8.00 25.97
CA PRO A 176 17.13 8.70 25.63
C PRO A 176 15.93 7.93 26.18
N MET A 177 15.20 8.54 27.11
CA MET A 177 14.03 7.95 27.75
C MET A 177 12.81 8.15 26.84
N VAL A 178 12.35 7.08 26.21
CA VAL A 178 11.14 7.07 25.38
C VAL A 178 9.96 6.59 26.23
N GLY A 179 8.94 7.45 26.39
CA GLY A 179 7.75 7.08 27.16
C GLY A 179 6.83 6.12 26.39
N LYS A 180 6.23 5.14 27.06
CA LYS A 180 5.25 4.20 26.47
C LYS A 180 4.12 4.93 25.71
N GLU A 181 3.61 6.01 26.27
CA GLU A 181 2.57 6.85 25.64
C GLU A 181 3.04 7.50 24.33
N GLN A 182 4.32 7.89 24.26
CA GLN A 182 4.91 8.47 23.06
C GLN A 182 5.01 7.40 21.97
N VAL A 183 5.48 6.20 22.30
CA VAL A 183 5.53 5.05 21.38
C VAL A 183 4.14 4.72 20.85
N ARG A 184 3.14 4.60 21.74
CA ARG A 184 1.75 4.34 21.37
C ARG A 184 1.21 5.38 20.39
N ASN A 185 1.42 6.67 20.68
CA ASN A 185 0.97 7.76 19.83
C ASN A 185 1.57 7.69 18.41
N TYR A 186 2.85 7.35 18.29
CA TYR A 186 3.48 7.13 16.98
C TYR A 186 2.92 5.91 16.24
N LEU A 187 2.69 4.80 16.94
CA LEU A 187 2.11 3.59 16.38
C LEU A 187 0.67 3.82 15.90
N GLU A 188 -0.14 4.58 16.65
CA GLU A 188 -1.52 4.95 16.29
C GLU A 188 -1.59 5.82 15.02
N LYS A 189 -0.59 6.70 14.83
CA LYS A 189 -0.47 7.57 13.65
C LYS A 189 0.03 6.84 12.40
N LEU A 190 0.41 5.56 12.49
CA LEU A 190 0.89 4.80 11.33
C LEU A 190 -0.17 4.70 10.23
N ASN A 191 0.27 4.93 9.00
CA ASN A 191 -0.58 4.75 7.83
C ASN A 191 -0.69 3.25 7.48
N VAL A 192 -1.83 2.65 7.82
CA VAL A 192 -2.12 1.23 7.59
C VAL A 192 -2.20 0.78 6.14
N HIS A 193 -2.26 1.72 5.19
CA HIS A 193 -2.25 1.44 3.76
C HIS A 193 -0.83 1.41 3.17
N LYS A 194 0.21 1.67 3.97
CA LYS A 194 1.60 1.49 3.55
C LYS A 194 1.96 0.02 3.44
N SER A 195 2.96 -0.26 2.62
CA SER A 195 3.48 -1.61 2.40
C SER A 195 4.37 -2.01 3.58
N MET A 196 4.55 -3.31 3.79
CA MET A 196 5.58 -3.83 4.68
C MET A 196 6.96 -3.33 4.22
N GLY A 197 7.82 -3.02 5.18
CA GLY A 197 9.21 -2.65 4.94
C GLY A 197 10.09 -3.88 4.78
N PRO A 198 11.43 -3.70 4.78
CA PRO A 198 12.39 -4.80 4.80
C PRO A 198 12.32 -5.65 6.07
N ASP A 199 11.67 -5.13 7.11
CA ASP A 199 11.35 -5.81 8.37
C ASP A 199 10.20 -6.82 8.26
N LEU A 200 9.44 -6.81 7.14
CA LEU A 200 8.25 -7.63 6.88
C LEU A 200 7.06 -7.36 7.82
N MET A 201 7.13 -6.30 8.63
CA MET A 201 6.10 -5.93 9.58
C MET A 201 5.05 -5.06 8.91
N HIS A 202 3.78 -5.45 8.99
CA HIS A 202 2.71 -4.68 8.36
C HIS A 202 2.28 -3.51 9.25
N PRO A 203 2.21 -2.25 8.76
CA PRO A 203 1.83 -1.09 9.58
C PRO A 203 0.47 -1.23 10.28
N ARG A 204 -0.48 -1.93 9.63
CA ARG A 204 -1.76 -2.31 10.26
C ARG A 204 -1.59 -3.20 11.49
N VAL A 205 -0.68 -4.16 11.48
CA VAL A 205 -0.45 -5.05 12.63
C VAL A 205 0.13 -4.24 13.79
N LEU A 206 1.12 -3.39 13.50
CA LEU A 206 1.75 -2.51 14.49
C LEU A 206 0.74 -1.57 15.15
N ARG A 207 -0.16 -0.97 14.36
CA ARG A 207 -1.20 -0.08 14.88
C ARG A 207 -2.22 -0.79 15.76
N GLU A 208 -2.70 -1.96 15.33
CA GLU A 208 -3.71 -2.73 16.09
C GLU A 208 -3.11 -3.33 17.38
N LEU A 209 -1.79 -3.57 17.40
CA LEU A 209 -1.07 -4.10 18.56
C LEU A 209 -0.37 -3.01 19.39
N ALA A 210 -0.66 -1.72 19.16
CA ALA A 210 0.04 -0.61 19.81
C ALA A 210 0.13 -0.75 21.34
N ASN A 211 -0.98 -1.13 21.99
CA ASN A 211 -1.05 -1.33 23.44
C ASN A 211 -0.24 -2.54 23.97
N VAL A 212 0.20 -3.44 23.08
CA VAL A 212 0.95 -4.65 23.45
C VAL A 212 2.44 -4.46 23.17
N ILE A 213 2.77 -3.68 22.14
CA ILE A 213 4.16 -3.46 21.68
C ILE A 213 4.75 -2.12 22.11
N GLU A 214 4.00 -1.28 22.83
CA GLU A 214 4.50 -0.02 23.40
C GLU A 214 5.50 -0.19 24.55
N GLU A 215 5.52 -1.36 25.20
CA GLU A 215 6.45 -1.66 26.29
C GLU A 215 7.83 -2.13 25.80
N PRO A 216 7.94 -3.01 24.78
CA PRO A 216 9.24 -3.46 24.25
C PRO A 216 9.90 -2.51 23.24
N LEU A 217 9.27 -1.39 22.87
CA LEU A 217 9.72 -0.44 21.83
C LEU A 217 10.11 0.91 22.42
#